data_AF-D7KM74-F1
#
_entry.id   AF-D7KM74-F1
#
_cell.length_a   1.000
_cell.length_b   1.000
_cell.length_c   1.000
_cell.angle_alpha   90.00
_cell.angle_beta   90.00
_cell.angle_gamma   90.00
#
_symmetry.space_group_name_H-M   'P 1'
#
loop_
_entity.id
_entity.type
_entity.pdbx_description
1 polymer ?
#
loop_
_entity_poly.entity_id
_entity_poly.type
_entity_poly.pdbx_seq_one_letter_code
_entity_poly.pdbx_strand_id
1 'polypeptide(L)'
;MESPAGHLGSGIGLLAVGVWHLFNNIKLFCLNPNTYSSSPWFPSHKLRYLELYFIMISLSIITVRQLFTGPKRHNPFDPDGTIPSSHLRSVEHSILFISFIVYAVFAILFDRVRPRAAATAKAFVDTRI
;
A
#
# COMPACT_ATOMS: atom_id res chain seq x y z
N MET A 1 -0.46 -12.09 -21.00
CA MET A 1 -0.15 -13.17 -20.04
C MET A 1 1.08 -12.73 -19.27
N GLU A 2 0.95 -12.49 -17.97
CA GLU A 2 2.09 -12.31 -17.07
C GLU A 2 2.97 -13.57 -17.18
N SER A 3 4.29 -13.41 -17.30
CA SER A 3 5.18 -14.58 -17.33
C SER A 3 5.13 -15.26 -15.95
N PRO A 4 5.27 -16.60 -15.87
CA PRO A 4 5.34 -17.30 -14.58
C PRO A 4 6.40 -16.71 -13.64
N ALA A 5 7.49 -16.21 -14.22
CA ALA A 5 8.57 -15.52 -13.50
C ALA A 5 8.13 -14.18 -12.88
N GLY A 6 7.33 -13.37 -13.58
CA GLY A 6 6.81 -12.10 -13.06
C GLY A 6 5.82 -12.30 -11.91
N HIS A 7 4.94 -13.29 -12.05
CA HIS A 7 4.00 -13.66 -10.99
C HIS A 7 4.74 -14.15 -9.73
N LEU A 8 5.72 -15.05 -9.92
CA LEU A 8 6.56 -15.55 -8.83
C LEU A 8 7.34 -14.42 -8.14
N GLY A 9 7.90 -13.48 -8.91
CA GLY A 9 8.64 -12.33 -8.37
C GLY A 9 7.77 -11.43 -7.49
N SER A 10 6.56 -11.08 -7.97
CA SER A 10 5.60 -10.27 -7.20
C SER A 10 5.17 -10.96 -5.89
N GLY A 11 4.93 -12.28 -5.95
CA GLY A 11 4.57 -13.09 -4.77
C GLY A 11 5.70 -13.17 -3.74
N ILE A 12 6.94 -13.39 -4.17
CA ILE A 12 8.11 -13.43 -3.27
C ILE A 12 8.33 -12.07 -2.61
N GLY A 13 8.18 -10.97 -3.36
CA GLY A 13 8.31 -9.62 -2.81
C GLY A 13 7.29 -9.35 -1.69
N LEU A 14 6.02 -9.70 -1.93
CA LEU A 14 4.97 -9.56 -0.92
C LEU A 14 5.21 -10.47 0.30
N LEU A 15 5.66 -11.70 0.08
CA LEU A 15 6.01 -12.64 1.16
C LEU A 15 7.13 -12.08 2.03
N ALA A 16 8.20 -11.56 1.42
CA ALA A 16 9.33 -10.98 2.14
C ALA A 16 8.90 -9.80 3.01
N VAL A 17 8.05 -8.91 2.49
CA VAL A 17 7.49 -7.78 3.25
C VAL A 17 6.60 -8.28 4.39
N GLY A 18 5.75 -9.29 4.15
CA GLY A 18 4.89 -9.87 5.18
C GLY A 18 5.68 -10.55 6.31
N VAL A 19 6.71 -11.32 5.97
CA VAL A 19 7.61 -11.96 6.96
C VAL A 19 8.38 -10.91 7.76
N TRP A 20 8.89 -9.86 7.09
CA TRP A 20 9.51 -8.72 7.76
C TRP A 20 8.55 -8.07 8.75
N HIS A 21 7.32 -7.77 8.32
CA HIS A 21 6.29 -7.14 9.14
C HIS A 21 5.98 -8.01 10.36
N LEU A 22 5.71 -9.31 10.15
CA LEU A 22 5.38 -10.26 11.21
C LEU A 22 6.51 -10.41 12.23
N PHE A 23 7.74 -10.63 11.76
CA PHE A 23 8.90 -10.81 12.63
C PHE A 23 9.11 -9.60 13.54
N ASN A 24 9.00 -8.39 13.00
CA ASN A 24 9.20 -7.19 13.79
C ASN A 24 8.07 -6.95 14.80
N ASN A 25 6.82 -7.29 14.48
CA ASN A 25 5.70 -7.22 15.42
C ASN A 25 5.86 -8.22 16.57
N ILE A 26 6.26 -9.47 16.27
CA ILE A 26 6.57 -10.49 17.30
C ILE A 26 7.69 -9.98 18.22
N LYS A 27 8.77 -9.44 17.64
CA LYS A 27 9.88 -8.87 18.41
C LYS A 27 9.42 -7.74 19.34
N LEU A 28 8.61 -6.80 18.85
CA LEU A 28 8.08 -5.71 19.66
C LEU A 28 7.15 -6.21 20.78
N PHE A 29 6.31 -7.21 20.48
CA PHE A 29 5.44 -7.84 21.48
C PHE A 29 6.26 -8.51 22.59
N CYS A 30 7.30 -9.27 22.25
CA CYS A 30 8.18 -9.90 23.24
C CYS A 30 8.93 -8.88 24.10
N LEU A 31 9.29 -7.72 23.55
CA LEU A 31 10.00 -6.67 24.27
C LEU A 31 9.09 -5.85 25.20
N ASN A 32 7.84 -5.60 24.80
CA ASN A 32 6.92 -4.73 25.54
C ASN A 32 5.49 -5.30 25.58
N PRO A 33 5.26 -6.48 26.19
CA PRO A 33 3.99 -7.20 26.07
C PRO A 33 2.78 -6.41 26.59
N ASN A 34 2.96 -5.59 27.62
CA ASN A 34 1.86 -4.84 28.27
C ASN A 34 1.52 -3.50 27.59
N THR A 35 2.38 -3.00 26.71
CA THR A 35 2.20 -1.68 26.03
C THR A 35 2.19 -1.84 24.51
N TYR A 36 2.27 -3.08 24.03
CA TYR A 36 2.33 -3.36 22.61
C TYR A 36 1.03 -2.97 21.91
N SER A 37 1.18 -2.22 20.82
CA SER A 37 0.11 -1.88 19.89
C SER A 37 0.60 -2.14 18.48
N SER A 38 -0.12 -2.96 17.72
CA SER A 38 0.18 -3.19 16.32
C SER A 38 -0.37 -2.06 15.46
N SER A 39 0.36 -1.72 14.42
CA SER A 39 -0.06 -0.78 13.38
C SER A 39 -0.26 -1.55 12.07
N PRO A 40 -1.22 -1.14 11.21
CA PRO A 40 -1.43 -1.77 9.91
C PRO A 40 -0.21 -1.72 8.98
N TRP A 41 0.76 -0.84 9.25
CA TRP A 41 2.09 -0.80 8.64
C TRP A 41 3.14 -0.78 9.74
N PHE A 42 4.32 -1.36 9.50
CA PHE A 42 5.39 -1.40 10.49
C PHE A 42 6.18 -0.09 10.52
N PRO A 43 6.12 0.71 11.59
CA PRO A 43 6.83 1.97 11.68
C PRO A 43 8.30 1.74 12.08
N SER A 44 9.18 1.56 11.09
CA SER A 44 10.62 1.42 11.36
C SER A 44 11.25 2.73 11.87
N HIS A 45 12.21 2.62 12.79
CA HIS A 45 12.86 3.74 13.48
C HIS A 45 13.45 4.83 12.55
N LYS A 46 13.89 4.46 11.33
CA LYS A 46 14.43 5.41 10.34
C LYS A 46 13.45 5.73 9.22
N LEU A 47 12.52 4.83 8.91
CA LEU A 47 11.62 4.95 7.77
C LEU A 47 10.23 4.45 8.16
N ARG A 48 9.48 5.30 8.85
CA ARG A 48 8.13 5.03 9.38
C ARG A 48 7.12 4.55 8.33
N TYR A 49 7.31 4.93 7.07
CA TYR A 49 6.37 4.66 5.96
C TYR A 49 6.98 3.78 4.87
N LEU A 50 8.09 3.09 5.14
CA LEU A 50 8.78 2.28 4.11
C LEU A 50 7.87 1.24 3.45
N GLU A 51 7.08 0.54 4.27
CA GLU A 51 6.13 -0.46 3.79
C GLU A 51 5.05 0.16 2.90
N LEU A 52 4.51 1.32 3.29
CA LEU A 52 3.51 2.05 2.50
C LEU A 52 4.10 2.58 1.18
N TYR A 53 5.33 3.08 1.17
CA TYR A 53 6.02 3.48 -0.06
C TYR A 53 6.26 2.28 -0.99
N PHE A 54 6.67 1.14 -0.44
CA PHE A 54 6.87 -0.07 -1.22
C PHE A 54 5.57 -0.56 -1.87
N ILE A 55 4.47 -0.54 -1.12
CA ILE A 55 3.13 -0.86 -1.63
C ILE A 55 2.75 0.11 -2.75
N MET A 56 2.89 1.43 -2.54
CA MET A 56 2.52 2.43 -3.55
C MET A 56 3.32 2.28 -4.85
N ILE A 57 4.65 2.11 -4.76
CA ILE A 57 5.51 1.99 -5.95
C ILE A 57 5.21 0.70 -6.70
N SER A 58 5.17 -0.43 -5.99
CA SER A 58 4.97 -1.76 -6.59
C SER A 58 3.61 -1.83 -7.28
N LEU A 59 2.55 -1.38 -6.61
CA LEU A 59 1.20 -1.39 -7.17
C LEU A 59 1.03 -0.39 -8.33
N SER A 60 1.72 0.74 -8.30
CA SER A 60 1.69 1.69 -9.44
C SER A 60 2.32 1.07 -10.69
N ILE A 61 3.47 0.39 -10.55
CA ILE A 61 4.14 -0.29 -11.67
C ILE A 61 3.24 -1.39 -12.24
N ILE A 62 2.61 -2.20 -11.38
CA ILE A 62 1.72 -3.28 -11.81
C ILE A 62 0.46 -2.70 -12.48
N THR A 63 -0.13 -1.64 -11.94
CA THR A 63 -1.30 -0.97 -12.53
C THR A 63 -1.02 -0.45 -13.93
N VAL A 64 0.13 0.22 -14.13
CA VAL A 64 0.57 0.68 -15.45
C VAL A 64 0.76 -0.50 -16.39
N ARG A 65 1.43 -1.57 -15.95
CA ARG A 65 1.57 -2.78 -16.79
C ARG A 65 0.21 -3.35 -17.18
N GLN A 66 -0.72 -3.47 -16.24
CA GLN A 66 -2.03 -4.05 -16.49
C GLN A 66 -2.86 -3.20 -17.45
N LEU A 67 -2.84 -1.87 -17.31
CA LEU A 67 -3.65 -0.99 -18.15
C LEU A 67 -3.10 -0.86 -19.59
N PHE A 68 -1.78 -1.00 -19.77
CA PHE A 68 -1.10 -0.73 -21.05
C PHE A 68 -0.58 -1.98 -21.80
N THR A 69 -0.63 -3.18 -21.20
CA THR A 69 -0.14 -4.43 -21.86
C THR A 69 -1.30 -5.21 -22.52
N GLY A 70 -1.72 -4.79 -23.71
CA GLY A 70 -2.70 -5.48 -24.56
C GLY A 70 -2.08 -5.96 -25.89
N PRO A 71 -2.36 -7.18 -26.41
CA PRO A 71 -1.56 -7.79 -27.49
C PRO A 71 -1.70 -7.17 -28.89
N LYS A 72 -2.64 -6.25 -29.13
CA LYS A 72 -2.93 -5.75 -30.49
C LYS A 72 -3.22 -4.25 -30.57
N ARG A 73 -3.55 -3.60 -29.46
CA ARG A 73 -3.74 -2.14 -29.35
C ARG A 73 -3.32 -1.72 -27.95
N HIS A 74 -2.44 -0.73 -27.84
CA HIS A 74 -2.07 -0.08 -26.57
C HIS A 74 -3.18 0.81 -26.01
N ASN A 75 -4.44 0.55 -26.39
CA ASN A 75 -5.60 1.33 -25.98
C ASN A 75 -6.50 0.44 -25.12
N PRO A 76 -6.83 0.85 -23.88
CA PRO A 76 -7.68 0.06 -22.99
C PRO A 76 -9.15 0.01 -23.44
N PHE A 77 -9.55 0.84 -24.40
CA PHE A 77 -10.90 0.96 -24.93
C PHE A 77 -10.99 0.51 -26.39
N ASP A 78 -12.08 -0.16 -26.73
CA ASP A 78 -12.47 -0.44 -28.10
C ASP A 78 -12.86 0.86 -28.84
N PRO A 79 -12.94 0.85 -30.19
CA PRO A 79 -13.30 2.03 -30.99
C PRO A 79 -14.66 2.64 -30.63
N ASP A 80 -15.54 1.86 -29.99
CA ASP A 80 -16.85 2.25 -29.51
C ASP A 80 -16.86 2.73 -28.05
N GLY A 81 -15.68 2.78 -27.40
CA GLY A 81 -15.52 3.18 -26.00
C GLY A 81 -15.87 2.09 -24.99
N THR A 82 -16.25 0.89 -25.43
CA THR A 82 -16.49 -0.24 -24.52
C THR A 82 -15.20 -0.88 -24.05
N ILE A 83 -15.25 -1.57 -22.91
CA ILE A 83 -14.12 -2.32 -22.38
C ILE A 83 -14.22 -3.75 -22.96
N PRO A 84 -13.31 -4.16 -23.85
CA PRO A 84 -13.33 -5.52 -24.38
C PRO A 84 -13.24 -6.54 -23.25
N SER A 85 -13.98 -7.65 -23.35
CA SER A 85 -13.99 -8.72 -22.34
C SER A 85 -12.60 -9.32 -22.09
N SER A 86 -11.69 -9.24 -23.07
CA SER A 86 -10.28 -9.62 -22.94
C SER A 86 -9.46 -8.70 -22.01
N HIS A 87 -9.94 -7.48 -21.77
CA HIS A 87 -9.31 -6.46 -20.92
C HIS A 87 -10.00 -6.33 -19.54
N LEU A 88 -11.20 -6.90 -19.38
CA LEU A 88 -12.00 -6.80 -18.15
C LEU A 88 -11.22 -7.21 -16.90
N ARG A 89 -10.54 -8.36 -16.98
CA ARG A 89 -9.68 -8.87 -15.89
C ARG A 89 -8.58 -7.88 -15.53
N SER A 90 -7.98 -7.22 -16.52
CA SER A 90 -6.90 -6.26 -16.29
C SER A 90 -7.42 -4.99 -15.60
N VAL A 91 -8.63 -4.56 -15.96
CA VAL A 91 -9.33 -3.44 -15.33
C VAL A 91 -9.69 -3.77 -13.88
N GLU A 92 -10.25 -4.97 -13.61
CA GLU A 92 -10.54 -5.43 -12.24
C GLU A 92 -9.30 -5.44 -11.35
N HIS A 93 -8.18 -5.99 -11.83
CA HIS A 93 -6.92 -5.97 -11.10
C HIS A 93 -6.42 -4.55 -10.86
N SER A 94 -6.53 -3.67 -11.86
CA SER A 94 -6.12 -2.27 -11.75
C SER A 94 -6.94 -1.52 -10.67
N ILE A 95 -8.26 -1.74 -10.60
CA ILE A 95 -9.12 -1.13 -9.58
C ILE A 95 -8.74 -1.58 -8.17
N LEU A 96 -8.45 -2.88 -8.00
CA LEU A 96 -8.01 -3.42 -6.72
C LEU A 96 -6.67 -2.79 -6.29
N PHE A 97 -5.70 -2.67 -7.20
CA PHE A 97 -4.41 -2.04 -6.91
C PHE A 97 -4.53 -0.54 -6.60
N ILE A 98 -5.35 0.20 -7.34
CA ILE A 98 -5.64 1.61 -7.08
C ILE A 98 -6.25 1.79 -5.68
N SER A 99 -7.15 0.88 -5.27
CA SER A 99 -7.75 0.92 -3.92
C SER A 99 -6.72 0.80 -2.81
N PHE A 100 -5.70 -0.05 -2.97
CA PHE A 100 -4.58 -0.16 -2.03
C PHE A 100 -3.65 1.06 -2.04
N ILE A 101 -3.44 1.68 -3.21
CA ILE A 101 -2.67 2.94 -3.30
C ILE A 101 -3.41 4.06 -2.55
N VAL A 102 -4.72 4.19 -2.76
CA VAL A 102 -5.57 5.15 -2.04
C VAL A 102 -5.48 4.91 -0.54
N TYR A 103 -5.63 3.67 -0.09
CA TYR A 103 -5.44 3.30 1.31
C TYR A 103 -4.09 3.76 1.86
N ALA A 104 -2.97 3.49 1.15
CA ALA A 104 -1.65 3.87 1.60
C ALA A 104 -1.47 5.39 1.71
N VAL A 105 -2.01 6.16 0.75
CA VAL A 105 -2.00 7.63 0.79
C VAL A 105 -2.76 8.15 2.01
N PHE A 106 -3.99 7.66 2.23
CA PHE A 106 -4.79 8.09 3.38
C PHE A 106 -4.17 7.68 4.72
N ALA A 107 -3.56 6.49 4.81
CA ALA A 107 -2.83 6.06 5.99
C ALA A 107 -1.69 7.04 6.35
N ILE A 108 -0.90 7.47 5.36
CA ILE A 108 0.15 8.48 5.56
C ILE A 108 -0.46 9.82 5.98
N LEU A 109 -1.50 10.28 5.30
CA LEU A 109 -2.13 11.58 5.59
C LEU A 109 -2.67 11.62 7.03
N PHE A 110 -3.46 10.62 7.44
CA PHE A 110 -4.02 10.57 8.79
C PHE A 110 -2.95 10.42 9.87
N ASP A 111 -1.90 9.64 9.61
CA ASP A 111 -0.79 9.50 10.52
C ASP A 111 0.04 10.80 10.66
N ARG A 112 0.04 11.68 9.67
CA ARG A 112 0.69 13.01 9.76
C ARG A 112 -0.19 14.07 10.43
N VAL A 113 -1.52 13.94 10.34
CA VAL A 113 -2.46 14.88 10.96
C VAL A 113 -2.65 14.59 12.46
N ARG A 114 -2.68 13.32 12.87
CA ARG A 114 -2.83 12.91 14.28
C ARG A 114 -1.80 13.50 15.25
N PRO A 115 -0.48 13.55 14.94
CA PRO A 115 0.53 14.15 15.81
C PRO A 115 0.30 15.65 16.04
N ARG A 116 -0.20 16.38 15.03
CA ARG A 116 -0.51 17.80 15.15
C ARG A 116 -1.74 18.02 16.03
N ALA A 117 -2.81 17.24 15.82
CA ALA A 117 -4.03 17.38 16.60
C ALA A 117 -3.81 17.12 18.10
N ALA A 118 -3.03 16.08 18.46
CA ALA A 118 -2.70 15.77 19.85
C ALA A 118 -1.78 16.82 20.50
N ALA A 119 -0.78 17.33 19.77
CA ALA A 119 0.12 18.37 20.27
C ALA A 119 -0.60 19.72 20.47
N THR A 120 -1.47 20.11 19.54
CA THR A 120 -2.30 21.32 19.65
C THR A 120 -3.34 21.20 20.77
N ALA A 121 -3.99 20.05 20.92
CA ALA A 121 -4.91 19.81 22.02
C ALA A 121 -4.21 19.89 23.38
N LYS A 122 -3.01 19.31 23.51
CA LYS A 122 -2.21 19.40 24.74
C LYS A 122 -1.80 20.84 25.04
N ALA A 123 -1.31 21.57 24.04
CA ALA A 123 -0.91 22.98 24.20
C ALA A 123 -2.09 23.89 24.60
N PHE A 124 -3.30 23.62 24.10
CA PHE A 124 -4.52 24.34 24.47
C PHE A 124 -4.96 24.06 25.91
N VAL A 125 -4.79 22.82 26.40
CA VAL A 125 -5.06 22.49 27.80
C VAL A 125 -4.05 23.17 28.73
N ASP A 126 -2.77 23.15 28.39
CA ASP A 126 -1.70 23.77 29.20
C ASP A 126 -1.78 25.32 29.23
N THR A 127 -2.43 25.97 28.27
CA THR A 127 -2.64 27.45 28.29
C THR A 127 -3.89 27.90 29.04
N ARG A 128 -4.73 26.95 29.49
CA ARG A 128 -5.99 27.24 30.20
C ARG A 128 -5.97 26.84 31.68
N ILE A 129 -4.80 26.52 32.22
CA ILE A 129 -4.54 26.24 33.64
C ILE A 129 -3.54 27.27 34.17
#